data_AF-A0A2V8DRA3-F1
#
_entry.id   AF-A0A2V8DRA3-F1
#
_cell.length_a   1.000
_cell.length_b   1.000
_cell.length_c   1.000
_cell.angle_alpha   90.00
_cell.angle_beta   90.00
_cell.angle_gamma   90.00
#
_symmetry.space_group_name_H-M   'P 1'
#
loop_
_entity.id
_entity.type
_entity.pdbx_description
1 polymer ?
#
loop_
_entity_poly.entity_id
_entity_poly.type
_entity_poly.pdbx_seq_one_letter_code
_entity_poly.pdbx_strand_id
1 'polypeptide(L)'
;MMMPRRHIFVLTVTTLFSLLGVALVAPRGRAADTLPKQLSDRAFWQMIVDFSEPGGVFRSDNFLSNETTYQEVIPKLKTSSSSDGAYLGVGPDQNFTYITALRPRMAFIIDIRRQNMIEHLLFKAILEMSDDRADFLSRLFSRPRPAGLERSAPPATLFGAYNDVTGSETLFQKNLKEVENRLVKRHGFLLTADDRRNLEYVYRAFFSEGPDLRYSFPRQSVAARWFPTYAELMTATDQAGLNHSYVATEQNFRILREFERHNLLVPIVGDFGGDKAIRAVGRYLMEHGATVNYVYTSNVEQYLFQSDAWQHYYSNVAALPLNENSTFIRAYFDSGFLYPPGIVTRDLHSVQLLDSIFSLLNAVRGHQIRTYTDVVERSK
;
A
#
# COMPACT_ATOMS: atom_id res chain seq x y z
N MET A 1 22.76 -48.95 -92.62
CA MET A 1 23.56 -49.22 -91.40
C MET A 1 23.66 -47.91 -90.62
N MET A 2 23.13 -47.91 -89.39
CA MET A 2 23.29 -46.93 -88.29
C MET A 2 22.90 -45.43 -88.45
N MET A 3 21.73 -45.14 -87.87
CA MET A 3 21.25 -44.02 -87.02
C MET A 3 21.80 -42.56 -87.11
N PRO A 4 20.91 -41.55 -87.01
CA PRO A 4 21.26 -40.15 -86.77
C PRO A 4 21.42 -39.82 -85.27
N ARG A 5 22.38 -38.94 -84.95
CA ARG A 5 22.65 -38.40 -83.61
C ARG A 5 21.58 -37.36 -83.23
N ARG A 6 20.96 -37.52 -82.06
CA ARG A 6 20.03 -36.57 -81.44
C ARG A 6 20.79 -35.49 -80.65
N HIS A 7 20.42 -34.23 -80.88
CA HIS A 7 20.80 -33.10 -80.03
C HIS A 7 19.89 -33.04 -78.80
N ILE A 8 20.47 -32.95 -77.61
CA ILE A 8 19.75 -32.76 -76.33
C ILE A 8 19.91 -31.29 -75.94
N PHE A 9 18.80 -30.56 -75.90
CA PHE A 9 18.69 -29.24 -75.28
C PHE A 9 18.52 -29.42 -73.77
N VAL A 10 19.40 -28.82 -72.97
CA VAL A 10 19.30 -28.76 -71.52
C VAL A 10 18.62 -27.44 -71.14
N LEU A 11 17.37 -27.52 -70.66
CA LEU A 11 16.66 -26.40 -70.04
C LEU A 11 17.27 -26.14 -68.65
N THR A 12 17.79 -24.93 -68.45
CA THR A 12 18.22 -24.45 -67.13
C THR A 12 17.05 -23.73 -66.49
N VAL A 13 16.45 -24.32 -65.44
CA VAL A 13 15.36 -23.73 -64.67
C VAL A 13 15.95 -22.96 -63.49
N THR A 14 15.74 -21.65 -63.47
CA THR A 14 16.12 -20.73 -62.39
C THR A 14 15.10 -20.83 -61.26
N THR A 15 15.47 -21.40 -60.11
CA THR A 15 14.63 -21.43 -58.90
C THR A 15 14.88 -20.19 -58.04
N LEU A 16 13.88 -19.32 -57.97
CA LEU A 16 13.78 -18.19 -57.05
C LEU A 16 13.39 -18.72 -55.66
N PHE A 17 14.26 -18.58 -54.65
CA PHE A 17 13.92 -18.88 -53.26
C PHE A 17 13.26 -17.64 -52.61
N SER A 18 11.94 -17.69 -52.47
CA SER A 18 11.18 -16.74 -51.65
C SER A 18 11.31 -17.12 -50.16
N LEU A 19 12.10 -16.36 -49.41
CA LEU A 19 12.16 -16.40 -47.96
C LEU A 19 10.91 -15.71 -47.37
N LEU A 20 9.83 -16.47 -47.14
CA LEU A 20 8.80 -16.04 -46.19
C LEU A 20 9.33 -16.27 -44.77
N GLY A 21 9.75 -15.19 -44.11
CA GLY A 21 9.99 -15.18 -42.67
C GLY A 21 8.68 -15.34 -41.90
N VAL A 22 8.35 -16.57 -41.52
CA VAL A 22 7.32 -16.82 -40.52
C VAL A 22 7.89 -16.38 -39.17
N ALA A 23 7.55 -15.17 -38.74
CA ALA A 23 7.74 -14.74 -37.38
C ALA A 23 6.87 -15.63 -36.48
N LEU A 24 7.49 -16.66 -35.89
CA LEU A 24 6.93 -17.41 -34.78
C LEU A 24 6.81 -16.44 -33.59
N VAL A 25 5.67 -15.76 -33.49
CA VAL A 25 5.21 -15.15 -32.25
C VAL A 25 4.90 -16.31 -31.32
N ALA A 26 5.90 -16.77 -30.57
CA ALA A 26 5.67 -17.65 -29.45
C ALA A 26 4.71 -16.91 -28.50
N PRO A 27 3.58 -17.51 -28.09
CA PRO A 27 2.78 -16.92 -27.03
C PRO A 27 3.69 -16.80 -25.82
N ARG A 28 3.94 -15.58 -25.35
CA ARG A 28 4.48 -15.37 -24.01
C ARG A 28 3.43 -15.93 -23.05
N GLY A 29 3.55 -17.21 -22.73
CA GLY A 29 2.79 -17.82 -21.65
C GLY A 29 3.02 -16.95 -20.42
N ARG A 30 1.94 -16.47 -19.82
CA ARG A 30 1.99 -15.77 -18.54
C ARG A 30 2.77 -16.70 -17.60
N ALA A 31 3.89 -16.22 -17.05
CA ALA A 31 4.65 -17.00 -16.08
C ALA A 31 3.65 -17.50 -15.03
N ALA A 32 3.79 -18.78 -14.62
CA ALA A 32 2.92 -19.32 -13.60
C ALA A 32 2.99 -18.41 -12.38
N ASP A 33 1.83 -17.97 -11.93
CA ASP A 33 1.70 -17.10 -10.77
C ASP A 33 2.19 -17.86 -9.54
N THR A 34 3.38 -17.49 -9.07
CA THR A 34 4.14 -18.21 -8.04
C THR A 34 4.30 -17.39 -6.78
N LEU A 35 3.55 -16.30 -6.62
CA LEU A 35 3.57 -15.50 -5.40
C LEU A 35 3.36 -16.39 -4.17
N PRO A 36 4.21 -16.26 -3.14
CA PRO A 36 4.13 -17.12 -1.97
C PRO A 36 2.85 -16.85 -1.17
N LYS A 37 2.28 -17.91 -0.59
CA LYS A 37 1.16 -17.80 0.36
C LYS A 37 1.62 -17.34 1.75
N GLN A 38 2.91 -17.40 2.02
CA GLN A 38 3.55 -16.89 3.23
C GLN A 38 5.06 -16.70 2.98
N LEU A 39 5.67 -15.73 3.64
CA LEU A 39 7.12 -15.55 3.66
C LEU A 39 7.71 -16.05 4.97
N SER A 40 8.87 -16.71 4.90
CA SER A 40 9.68 -16.92 6.10
C SER A 40 10.15 -15.58 6.68
N ASP A 41 10.42 -15.51 7.97
CA ASP A 41 10.92 -14.29 8.61
C ASP A 41 12.22 -13.79 7.96
N ARG A 42 13.10 -14.72 7.55
CA ARG A 42 14.32 -14.38 6.81
C ARG A 42 14.02 -13.75 5.45
N ALA A 43 13.11 -14.33 4.68
CA ALA A 43 12.73 -13.80 3.37
C ALA A 43 12.08 -12.43 3.50
N PHE A 44 11.16 -12.29 4.46
CA PHE A 44 10.52 -11.02 4.80
C PHE A 44 11.55 -9.93 5.13
N TRP A 45 12.43 -10.19 6.08
CA TRP A 45 13.45 -9.22 6.49
C TRP A 45 14.43 -8.89 5.36
N GLN A 46 14.82 -9.90 4.57
CA GLN A 46 15.69 -9.69 3.42
C GLN A 46 15.04 -8.78 2.38
N MET A 47 13.75 -8.92 2.11
CA MET A 47 13.03 -8.01 1.21
C MET A 47 13.02 -6.58 1.74
N ILE A 48 12.78 -6.37 3.04
CA ILE A 48 12.85 -5.04 3.64
C ILE A 48 14.23 -4.42 3.43
N VAL A 49 15.30 -5.17 3.72
CA VAL A 49 16.69 -4.69 3.56
C VAL A 49 17.05 -4.42 2.10
N ASP A 50 16.76 -5.37 1.22
CA ASP A 50 17.21 -5.32 -0.17
C ASP A 50 16.39 -4.34 -1.01
N PHE A 51 15.10 -4.18 -0.72
CA PHE A 51 14.23 -3.33 -1.53
C PHE A 51 14.28 -1.88 -1.05
N SER A 52 14.56 -1.66 0.23
CA SER A 52 14.66 -0.31 0.79
C SER A 52 15.84 0.48 0.25
N GLU A 53 15.70 1.79 0.24
CA GLU A 53 16.76 2.75 -0.05
C GLU A 53 16.97 3.70 1.15
N PRO A 54 17.96 4.61 1.11
CA PRO A 54 18.14 5.58 2.19
C PRO A 54 16.85 6.37 2.45
N GLY A 55 16.48 6.50 3.73
CA GLY A 55 15.29 7.25 4.12
C GLY A 55 15.45 8.75 3.88
N GLY A 56 14.33 9.41 3.60
CA GLY A 56 14.23 10.86 3.53
C GLY A 56 13.43 11.45 4.70
N VAL A 57 13.05 12.71 4.56
CA VAL A 57 12.36 13.48 5.60
C VAL A 57 10.98 13.89 5.11
N PHE A 58 9.99 13.75 5.98
CA PHE A 58 8.67 14.35 5.80
C PHE A 58 8.39 15.30 6.97
N ARG A 59 7.65 16.38 6.70
CA ARG A 59 7.45 17.50 7.64
C ARG A 59 6.60 17.18 8.88
N SER A 60 5.93 16.04 8.89
CA SER A 60 5.04 15.58 9.97
C SER A 60 5.39 14.13 10.34
N ASP A 61 5.13 13.76 11.59
CA ASP A 61 5.27 12.36 12.05
C ASP A 61 4.27 11.44 11.34
N ASN A 62 3.06 11.92 11.02
CA ASN A 62 2.08 11.25 10.14
C ASN A 62 1.88 9.74 10.48
N PHE A 63 1.49 9.46 11.72
CA PHE A 63 1.20 8.12 12.28
C PHE A 63 -0.20 7.58 11.96
N LEU A 64 -1.06 8.42 11.36
CA LEU A 64 -2.37 7.99 10.88
C LEU A 64 -2.81 8.89 9.74
N SER A 65 -3.71 8.38 8.91
CA SER A 65 -4.29 9.14 7.81
C SER A 65 -5.10 10.35 8.30
N ASN A 66 -5.22 11.40 7.51
CA ASN A 66 -6.17 12.48 7.71
C ASN A 66 -7.31 12.46 6.67
N GLU A 67 -7.45 11.35 5.95
CA GLU A 67 -8.40 11.18 4.87
C GLU A 67 -9.72 10.64 5.39
N THR A 68 -10.79 11.44 5.37
CA THR A 68 -12.09 11.04 5.94
C THR A 68 -12.92 10.16 5.01
N THR A 69 -12.73 10.28 3.70
CA THR A 69 -13.53 9.60 2.67
C THR A 69 -12.89 8.32 2.13
N TYR A 70 -11.79 7.85 2.74
CA TYR A 70 -10.97 6.77 2.19
C TYR A 70 -11.70 5.44 2.00
N GLN A 71 -12.78 5.21 2.76
CA GLN A 71 -13.61 4.03 2.64
C GLN A 71 -14.64 4.10 1.50
N GLU A 72 -14.99 5.29 1.00
CA GLU A 72 -16.08 5.48 0.03
C GLU A 72 -15.80 4.82 -1.33
N VAL A 73 -14.53 4.71 -1.70
CA VAL A 73 -14.12 4.08 -2.97
C VAL A 73 -14.09 2.56 -2.92
N ILE A 74 -14.17 1.95 -1.73
CA ILE A 74 -14.02 0.49 -1.54
C ILE A 74 -15.07 -0.33 -2.32
N PRO A 75 -16.37 0.02 -2.32
CA PRO A 75 -17.36 -0.69 -3.11
C PRO A 75 -17.02 -0.74 -4.61
N LYS A 76 -16.56 0.39 -5.18
CA LYS A 76 -16.12 0.48 -6.58
C LYS A 76 -14.84 -0.31 -6.84
N LEU A 77 -13.88 -0.28 -5.92
CA LEU A 77 -12.62 -1.03 -6.06
C LEU A 77 -12.85 -2.55 -6.04
N LYS A 78 -13.77 -3.04 -5.20
CA LYS A 78 -14.14 -4.47 -5.11
C LYS A 78 -14.72 -5.05 -6.41
N THR A 79 -15.25 -4.21 -7.29
CA THR A 79 -15.78 -4.66 -8.60
C THR A 79 -14.78 -4.48 -9.75
N SER A 80 -13.68 -3.76 -9.53
CA SER A 80 -12.81 -3.28 -10.62
C SER A 80 -11.66 -4.22 -10.97
N SER A 81 -11.15 -5.04 -10.04
CA SER A 81 -10.03 -5.95 -10.30
C SER A 81 -10.14 -7.24 -9.49
N SER A 82 -9.43 -8.29 -9.93
CA SER A 82 -9.33 -9.52 -9.15
C SER A 82 -8.54 -9.29 -7.86
N SER A 83 -8.82 -10.06 -6.81
CA SER A 83 -7.97 -10.14 -5.62
C SER A 83 -6.60 -10.81 -5.89
N ASP A 84 -6.41 -11.40 -7.06
CA ASP A 84 -5.26 -12.23 -7.45
C ASP A 84 -3.98 -11.43 -7.81
N GLY A 85 -3.67 -10.37 -7.09
CA GLY A 85 -2.49 -9.55 -7.35
C GLY A 85 -1.91 -8.89 -6.11
N ALA A 86 -0.93 -8.02 -6.34
CA ALA A 86 -0.28 -7.24 -5.31
C ALA A 86 -0.94 -5.86 -5.12
N TYR A 87 -0.83 -5.36 -3.90
CA TYR A 87 -1.20 -4.00 -3.51
C TYR A 87 0.07 -3.21 -3.18
N LEU A 88 0.18 -2.00 -3.71
CA LEU A 88 1.22 -1.04 -3.31
C LEU A 88 0.53 0.14 -2.62
N GLY A 89 1.15 0.67 -1.56
CA GLY A 89 0.61 1.80 -0.81
C GLY A 89 1.71 2.66 -0.18
N VAL A 90 1.34 3.86 0.28
CA VAL A 90 2.17 4.77 1.08
C VAL A 90 1.48 5.06 2.42
N GLY A 91 2.22 5.54 3.42
CA GLY A 91 1.65 5.92 4.70
C GLY A 91 1.25 4.71 5.57
N PRO A 92 0.57 4.96 6.71
CA PRO A 92 0.44 3.93 7.72
C PRO A 92 -0.80 3.04 7.47
N ASP A 93 -1.75 3.08 8.39
CA ASP A 93 -2.71 2.02 8.66
C ASP A 93 -3.97 2.07 7.78
N GLN A 94 -4.23 3.16 7.05
CA GLN A 94 -5.31 3.20 6.06
C GLN A 94 -5.15 2.14 4.97
N ASN A 95 -3.90 1.72 4.71
CA ASN A 95 -3.59 0.60 3.84
C ASN A 95 -4.21 -0.71 4.34
N PHE A 96 -4.32 -0.93 5.66
CA PHE A 96 -4.91 -2.14 6.23
C PHE A 96 -6.40 -2.27 5.90
N THR A 97 -7.11 -1.14 5.86
CA THR A 97 -8.51 -1.10 5.42
C THR A 97 -8.65 -1.52 3.95
N TYR A 98 -7.77 -1.03 3.07
CA TYR A 98 -7.76 -1.49 1.68
C TYR A 98 -7.35 -2.96 1.56
N ILE A 99 -6.33 -3.42 2.29
CA ILE A 99 -5.85 -4.80 2.25
C ILE A 99 -6.93 -5.77 2.73
N THR A 100 -7.61 -5.49 3.83
CA THR A 100 -8.68 -6.37 4.35
C THR A 100 -9.90 -6.41 3.43
N ALA A 101 -10.21 -5.28 2.77
CA ALA A 101 -11.33 -5.17 1.85
C ALA A 101 -11.07 -5.78 0.48
N LEU A 102 -9.88 -5.57 -0.09
CA LEU A 102 -9.50 -5.98 -1.45
C LEU A 102 -8.79 -7.34 -1.50
N ARG A 103 -8.25 -7.79 -0.36
CA ARG A 103 -7.60 -9.09 -0.17
C ARG A 103 -6.53 -9.40 -1.24
N PRO A 104 -5.55 -8.50 -1.45
CA PRO A 104 -4.43 -8.80 -2.33
C PRO A 104 -3.68 -10.03 -1.80
N ARG A 105 -2.95 -10.73 -2.66
CA ARG A 105 -2.10 -11.84 -2.22
C ARG A 105 -0.85 -11.39 -1.47
N MET A 106 -0.40 -10.17 -1.74
CA MET A 106 0.76 -9.56 -1.10
C MET A 106 0.65 -8.03 -1.16
N ALA A 107 1.17 -7.34 -0.16
CA ALA A 107 1.16 -5.89 -0.09
C ALA A 107 2.57 -5.35 0.18
N PHE A 108 2.87 -4.20 -0.44
CA PHE A 108 4.10 -3.46 -0.25
C PHE A 108 3.77 -2.03 0.17
N ILE A 109 4.18 -1.64 1.37
CA ILE A 109 3.99 -0.27 1.84
C ILE A 109 5.30 0.47 1.70
N ILE A 110 5.37 1.39 0.75
CA ILE A 110 6.58 2.14 0.39
C ILE A 110 6.40 3.55 0.93
N ASP A 111 7.29 3.97 1.82
CA ASP A 111 7.26 5.31 2.41
C ASP A 111 8.68 5.85 2.53
N ILE A 112 8.85 7.16 2.29
CA ILE A 112 10.16 7.81 2.36
C ILE A 112 10.74 7.77 3.78
N ARG A 113 9.87 7.65 4.80
CA ARG A 113 10.24 7.61 6.21
C ARG A 113 10.55 6.19 6.66
N ARG A 114 11.77 5.98 7.17
CA ARG A 114 12.09 4.77 7.96
C ARG A 114 11.19 4.58 9.18
N GLN A 115 10.72 5.68 9.76
CA GLN A 115 9.77 5.67 10.88
C GLN A 115 8.45 4.96 10.52
N ASN A 116 7.93 5.12 9.30
CA ASN A 116 6.73 4.42 8.87
C ASN A 116 6.97 2.91 8.71
N MET A 117 8.14 2.50 8.23
CA MET A 117 8.53 1.09 8.22
C MET A 117 8.55 0.50 9.65
N ILE A 118 9.07 1.25 10.63
CA ILE A 118 9.06 0.84 12.04
C ILE A 118 7.65 0.79 12.64
N GLU A 119 6.79 1.73 12.27
CA GLU A 119 5.38 1.74 12.65
C GLU A 119 4.64 0.51 12.13
N HIS A 120 4.84 0.10 10.88
CA HIS A 120 4.27 -1.16 10.36
C HIS A 120 4.79 -2.39 11.13
N LEU A 121 6.06 -2.40 11.55
CA LEU A 121 6.59 -3.47 12.41
C LEU A 121 5.97 -3.46 13.82
N LEU A 122 5.65 -2.28 14.38
CA LEU A 122 4.87 -2.17 15.62
C LEU A 122 3.50 -2.82 15.44
N PHE A 123 2.76 -2.43 14.39
CA PHE A 123 1.45 -2.99 14.09
C PHE A 123 1.50 -4.50 13.90
N LYS A 124 2.46 -5.01 13.12
CA LYS A 124 2.71 -6.44 12.94
C LYS A 124 2.80 -7.17 14.27
N ALA A 125 3.68 -6.73 15.17
CA ALA A 125 3.86 -7.38 16.46
C ALA A 125 2.58 -7.35 17.30
N ILE A 126 1.90 -6.20 17.37
CA ILE A 126 0.67 -6.04 18.14
C ILE A 126 -0.44 -6.93 17.58
N LEU A 127 -0.65 -6.95 16.26
CA LEU A 127 -1.64 -7.79 15.59
C LEU A 127 -1.40 -9.28 15.87
N GLU A 128 -0.15 -9.73 15.77
CA GLU A 128 0.19 -11.12 16.06
C GLU A 128 -0.08 -11.53 17.52
N MET A 129 0.21 -10.62 18.46
CA MET A 129 -0.01 -10.83 19.90
C MET A 129 -1.47 -10.74 20.34
N SER A 130 -2.35 -10.25 19.46
CA SER A 130 -3.73 -9.94 19.81
C SER A 130 -4.70 -11.05 19.42
N ASP A 131 -5.58 -11.45 20.34
CA ASP A 131 -6.54 -12.53 20.09
C ASP A 131 -7.78 -12.09 19.29
N ASP A 132 -8.21 -10.85 19.50
CA ASP A 132 -9.35 -10.22 18.81
C ASP A 132 -9.16 -8.70 18.74
N ARG A 133 -10.10 -8.00 18.09
CA ARG A 133 -10.07 -6.53 17.93
C ARG A 133 -9.95 -5.76 19.24
N ALA A 134 -10.59 -6.23 20.29
CA ALA A 134 -10.55 -5.55 21.57
C ALA A 134 -9.17 -5.76 22.23
N ASP A 135 -8.56 -6.94 22.13
CA ASP A 135 -7.20 -7.15 22.66
C ASP A 135 -6.18 -6.31 21.89
N PHE A 136 -6.36 -6.21 20.57
CA PHE A 136 -5.57 -5.32 19.71
C PHE A 136 -5.58 -3.88 20.19
N LEU A 137 -6.74 -3.29 20.45
CA LEU A 137 -6.81 -1.90 20.94
C LEU A 137 -6.26 -1.74 22.37
N SER A 138 -6.46 -2.74 23.23
CA SER A 138 -5.85 -2.75 24.57
C SER A 138 -4.33 -2.69 24.49
N ARG A 139 -3.73 -3.48 23.58
CA ARG A 139 -2.30 -3.47 23.34
C ARG A 139 -1.84 -2.20 22.64
N LEU A 140 -2.52 -1.76 21.58
CA LEU A 140 -2.14 -0.55 20.83
C LEU A 140 -2.12 0.70 21.70
N PHE A 141 -3.10 0.87 22.58
CA PHE A 141 -3.19 2.03 23.45
C PHE A 141 -2.59 1.81 24.84
N SER A 142 -2.10 0.59 25.13
CA SER A 142 -1.68 0.16 26.47
C SER A 142 -2.70 0.49 27.56
N ARG A 143 -3.98 0.30 27.23
CA ARG A 143 -5.13 0.48 28.12
C ARG A 143 -5.61 -0.89 28.57
N PRO A 144 -5.91 -1.10 29.87
CA PRO A 144 -6.55 -2.34 30.32
C PRO A 144 -7.78 -2.66 29.48
N ARG A 145 -7.96 -3.92 29.08
CA ARG A 145 -9.14 -4.32 28.31
C ARG A 145 -10.43 -4.07 29.11
N PRO A 146 -11.40 -3.29 28.59
CA PRO A 146 -12.72 -3.16 29.21
C PRO A 146 -13.43 -4.51 29.34
N ALA A 147 -14.11 -4.72 30.45
CA ALA A 147 -14.92 -5.93 30.67
C ALA A 147 -16.15 -5.95 29.74
N GLY A 148 -16.64 -7.15 29.40
CA GLY A 148 -17.91 -7.32 28.68
C GLY A 148 -17.89 -6.99 27.18
N LEU A 149 -16.72 -6.72 26.58
CA LEU A 149 -16.62 -6.50 25.13
C LEU A 149 -16.71 -7.83 24.36
N GLU A 150 -17.86 -8.05 23.73
CA GLU A 150 -18.07 -9.15 22.78
C GLU A 150 -17.30 -8.93 21.47
N ARG A 151 -16.91 -10.02 20.80
CA ARG A 151 -16.23 -9.96 19.49
C ARG A 151 -17.11 -9.37 18.38
N SER A 152 -18.42 -9.38 18.56
CA SER A 152 -19.45 -8.79 17.69
C SER A 152 -19.64 -7.29 17.91
N ALA A 153 -19.05 -6.70 18.95
CA ALA A 153 -19.28 -5.29 19.29
C ALA A 153 -18.98 -4.37 18.10
N PRO A 154 -19.87 -3.41 17.78
CA PRO A 154 -19.63 -2.45 16.71
C PRO A 154 -18.47 -1.52 17.09
N PRO A 155 -17.75 -0.95 16.11
CA PRO A 155 -16.62 -0.06 16.37
C PRO A 155 -16.93 1.08 17.34
N ALA A 156 -18.09 1.72 17.22
CA ALA A 156 -18.49 2.81 18.12
C ALA A 156 -18.54 2.37 19.61
N THR A 157 -19.09 1.20 19.90
CA THR A 157 -19.10 0.63 21.26
C THR A 157 -17.70 0.28 21.73
N LEU A 158 -16.88 -0.29 20.83
CA LEU A 158 -15.52 -0.69 21.13
C LEU A 158 -14.64 0.52 21.50
N PHE A 159 -14.66 1.58 20.70
CA PHE A 159 -13.91 2.81 20.99
C PHE A 159 -14.49 3.59 22.17
N GLY A 160 -15.82 3.65 22.30
CA GLY A 160 -16.47 4.23 23.48
C GLY A 160 -16.00 3.60 24.79
N ALA A 161 -15.92 2.27 24.84
CA ALA A 161 -15.42 1.57 26.02
C ALA A 161 -13.94 1.85 26.32
N TYR A 162 -13.10 2.07 25.30
CA TYR A 162 -11.70 2.40 25.50
C TYR A 162 -11.45 3.85 25.87
N ASN A 163 -12.31 4.80 25.46
CA ASN A 163 -12.19 6.21 25.81
C ASN A 163 -12.22 6.44 27.33
N ASP A 164 -13.05 5.66 28.03
CA ASP A 164 -13.21 5.75 29.49
C ASP A 164 -12.08 5.04 30.28
N VAL A 165 -11.14 4.39 29.59
CA VAL A 165 -10.03 3.68 30.22
C VAL A 165 -8.73 4.47 30.07
N THR A 166 -8.10 4.82 31.19
CA THR A 166 -6.78 5.47 31.19
C THR A 166 -5.67 4.49 30.76
N GLY A 167 -4.72 4.99 29.96
CA GLY A 167 -3.50 4.25 29.63
C GLY A 167 -2.69 3.88 30.88
N SER A 168 -2.06 2.72 30.88
CA SER A 168 -1.20 2.25 31.97
C SER A 168 0.25 2.21 31.52
N GLU A 169 1.11 3.03 32.14
CA GLU A 169 2.56 3.01 31.88
C GLU A 169 3.15 1.61 32.16
N THR A 170 2.63 0.89 33.17
CA THR A 170 3.05 -0.48 33.44
C THR A 170 2.70 -1.43 32.29
N LEU A 171 1.50 -1.29 31.71
CA LEU A 171 1.13 -2.05 30.52
C LEU A 171 1.95 -1.63 29.30
N PHE A 172 2.22 -0.33 29.13
CA PHE A 172 3.05 0.18 28.04
C PHE A 172 4.45 -0.45 28.06
N GLN A 173 5.14 -0.39 29.20
CA GLN A 173 6.48 -0.96 29.34
C GLN A 173 6.48 -2.48 29.14
N LYS A 174 5.45 -3.17 29.63
CA LYS A 174 5.28 -4.61 29.41
C LYS A 174 5.07 -4.91 27.92
N ASN A 175 4.14 -4.24 27.26
CA ASN A 175 3.79 -4.47 25.87
C ASN A 175 4.96 -4.11 24.94
N LEU A 176 5.67 -2.99 25.19
CA LEU A 176 6.83 -2.59 24.40
C LEU A 176 7.90 -3.69 24.44
N LYS A 177 8.19 -4.24 25.63
CA LYS A 177 9.11 -5.37 25.78
C LYS A 177 8.62 -6.62 25.05
N GLU A 178 7.31 -6.90 25.04
CA GLU A 178 6.73 -8.01 24.27
C GLU A 178 6.84 -7.79 22.75
N VAL A 179 6.59 -6.57 22.27
CA VAL A 179 6.79 -6.16 20.86
C VAL A 179 8.25 -6.38 20.46
N GLU A 180 9.20 -5.85 21.23
CA GLU A 180 10.63 -6.02 20.95
C GLU A 180 11.04 -7.49 20.95
N ASN A 181 10.58 -8.28 21.93
CA ASN A 181 10.86 -9.71 21.98
C ASN A 181 10.26 -10.44 20.77
N ARG A 182 9.07 -10.07 20.32
CA ARG A 182 8.46 -10.63 19.12
C ARG A 182 9.32 -10.34 17.90
N LEU A 183 9.58 -9.08 17.60
CA LEU A 183 10.31 -8.65 16.41
C LEU A 183 11.74 -9.20 16.38
N VAL A 184 12.47 -9.09 17.50
CA VAL A 184 13.89 -9.44 17.54
C VAL A 184 14.12 -10.91 17.89
N LYS A 185 13.51 -11.43 18.95
CA LYS A 185 13.82 -12.79 19.43
C LYS A 185 13.05 -13.87 18.68
N ARG A 186 11.79 -13.62 18.34
CA ARG A 186 10.97 -14.61 17.62
C ARG A 186 11.19 -14.54 16.12
N HIS A 187 11.12 -13.36 15.52
CA HIS A 187 11.29 -13.22 14.07
C HIS A 187 12.75 -13.04 13.64
N GLY A 188 13.65 -12.63 14.54
CA GLY A 188 15.06 -12.42 14.19
C GLY A 188 15.31 -11.13 13.39
N PHE A 189 14.39 -10.17 13.41
CA PHE A 189 14.57 -8.90 12.69
C PHE A 189 15.67 -8.07 13.35
N LEU A 190 16.62 -7.62 12.54
CA LEU A 190 17.83 -6.92 12.99
C LEU A 190 17.55 -5.43 13.16
N LEU A 191 16.78 -5.08 14.19
CA LEU A 191 16.50 -3.68 14.53
C LEU A 191 17.73 -3.00 15.13
N THR A 192 18.13 -1.88 14.53
CA THR A 192 19.19 -1.01 15.05
C THR A 192 18.77 -0.33 16.36
N ALA A 193 19.72 0.32 17.05
CA ALA A 193 19.40 1.13 18.23
C ALA A 193 18.43 2.28 17.90
N ASP A 194 18.55 2.85 16.69
CA ASP A 194 17.71 3.95 16.21
C ASP A 194 16.30 3.45 15.88
N ASP A 195 16.20 2.26 15.28
CA ASP A 195 14.93 1.58 15.03
C ASP A 195 14.16 1.34 16.34
N ARG A 196 14.84 0.92 17.42
CA ARG A 196 14.20 0.71 18.73
C ARG A 196 13.74 2.01 19.38
N ARG A 197 14.52 3.08 19.28
CA ARG A 197 14.09 4.41 19.77
C ARG A 197 12.88 4.92 19.00
N ASN A 198 12.86 4.75 17.68
CA ASN A 198 11.70 5.08 16.86
C ASN A 198 10.49 4.21 17.19
N LEU A 199 10.69 2.91 17.44
CA LEU A 199 9.62 1.99 17.85
C LEU A 199 8.95 2.45 19.14
N GLU A 200 9.75 2.79 20.16
CA GLU A 200 9.24 3.35 21.41
C GLU A 200 8.52 4.69 21.18
N TYR A 201 9.10 5.59 20.38
CA TYR A 201 8.51 6.91 20.10
C TYR A 201 7.14 6.79 19.43
N VAL A 202 7.04 6.00 18.36
CA VAL A 202 5.77 5.73 17.66
C VAL A 202 4.76 5.12 18.64
N TYR A 203 5.16 4.08 19.38
CA TYR A 203 4.25 3.41 20.31
C TYR A 203 3.77 4.35 21.43
N ARG A 204 4.63 5.25 21.90
CA ARG A 204 4.30 6.25 22.91
C ARG A 204 3.24 7.23 22.43
N ALA A 205 3.17 7.55 21.13
CA ALA A 205 2.10 8.37 20.57
C ALA A 205 0.73 7.67 20.65
N PHE A 206 0.67 6.39 20.27
CA PHE A 206 -0.55 5.59 20.43
C PHE A 206 -0.96 5.41 21.89
N PHE A 207 0.01 5.24 22.79
CA PHE A 207 -0.25 5.17 24.23
C PHE A 207 -0.77 6.50 24.80
N SER A 208 -0.13 7.63 24.47
CA SER A 208 -0.46 8.93 25.07
C SER A 208 -1.82 9.44 24.61
N GLU A 209 -2.10 9.35 23.31
CA GLU A 209 -3.33 9.88 22.74
C GLU A 209 -4.45 8.83 22.70
N GLY A 210 -4.11 7.54 22.63
CA GLY A 210 -5.10 6.47 22.55
C GLY A 210 -6.02 6.62 21.34
N PRO A 211 -7.35 6.42 21.52
CA PRO A 211 -8.34 6.63 20.47
C PRO A 211 -8.38 8.05 19.89
N ASP A 212 -7.87 9.05 20.62
CA ASP A 212 -7.87 10.47 20.23
C ASP A 212 -6.64 10.90 19.44
N LEU A 213 -5.72 9.97 19.11
CA LEU A 213 -4.55 10.26 18.26
C LEU A 213 -5.01 10.91 16.95
N ARG A 214 -4.31 11.96 16.50
CA ARG A 214 -4.57 12.66 15.24
C ARG A 214 -3.29 12.77 14.40
N TYR A 215 -3.44 12.98 13.10
CA TYR A 215 -2.34 13.23 12.14
C TYR A 215 -1.38 14.33 12.59
N SER A 216 -1.90 15.32 13.33
CA SER A 216 -1.15 16.48 13.79
C SER A 216 -0.22 16.23 14.97
N PHE A 217 -0.17 15.02 15.54
CA PHE A 217 0.77 14.69 16.61
C PHE A 217 2.22 15.01 16.22
N PRO A 218 3.06 15.52 17.16
CA PRO A 218 2.74 15.93 18.54
C PRO A 218 2.16 17.36 18.62
N ARG A 219 1.97 18.04 17.49
CA ARG A 219 1.53 19.44 17.38
C ARG A 219 0.00 19.56 17.43
N GLN A 220 -0.59 19.22 18.57
CA GLN A 220 -2.01 19.40 18.82
C GLN A 220 -2.36 20.86 19.17
N SER A 221 -2.51 21.70 18.14
CA SER A 221 -3.08 23.05 18.30
C SER A 221 -4.61 23.04 18.13
N VAL A 222 -5.31 24.08 18.58
CA VAL A 222 -6.76 24.26 18.31
C VAL A 222 -7.05 24.19 16.81
N ALA A 223 -6.18 24.77 15.99
CA ALA A 223 -6.25 24.74 14.54
C ALA A 223 -5.96 23.36 13.92
N ALA A 224 -5.56 22.36 14.71
CA ALA A 224 -5.29 21.00 14.26
C ALA A 224 -6.39 20.00 14.66
N ARG A 225 -7.45 20.47 15.34
CA ARG A 225 -8.60 19.64 15.78
C ARG A 225 -9.53 19.20 14.65
N TRP A 226 -9.39 19.78 13.47
CA TRP A 226 -10.18 19.40 12.29
C TRP A 226 -9.72 18.07 11.67
N PHE A 227 -8.47 17.65 11.90
CA PHE A 227 -8.02 16.32 11.48
C PHE A 227 -8.75 15.25 12.27
N PRO A 228 -9.26 14.18 11.65
CA PRO A 228 -9.97 13.14 12.38
C PRO A 228 -9.06 12.41 13.39
N THR A 229 -9.65 11.89 14.47
CA THR A 229 -8.99 10.96 15.38
C THR A 229 -8.86 9.57 14.76
N TYR A 230 -7.99 8.74 15.34
CA TYR A 230 -7.96 7.32 15.06
C TYR A 230 -9.35 6.67 15.20
N ALA A 231 -10.08 6.97 16.29
CA ALA A 231 -11.44 6.45 16.48
C ALA A 231 -12.41 6.92 15.38
N GLU A 232 -12.35 8.18 14.96
CA GLU A 232 -13.18 8.72 13.87
C GLU A 232 -12.88 8.00 12.55
N LEU A 233 -11.60 7.79 12.20
CA LEU A 233 -11.21 7.07 10.98
C LEU A 233 -11.62 5.60 10.97
N MET A 234 -11.55 4.94 12.12
CA MET A 234 -11.92 3.54 12.27
C MET A 234 -13.44 3.33 12.37
N THR A 235 -14.20 4.37 12.75
CA THR A 235 -15.67 4.32 12.81
C THR A 235 -16.35 4.86 11.56
N ALA A 236 -15.62 5.56 10.69
CA ALA A 236 -16.10 6.03 9.39
C ALA A 236 -16.70 4.91 8.52
N THR A 237 -17.63 5.28 7.64
CA THR A 237 -18.34 4.37 6.72
C THR A 237 -18.17 4.83 5.27
N ASP A 238 -18.50 3.96 4.33
CA ASP A 238 -18.75 4.37 2.95
C ASP A 238 -20.09 5.13 2.81
N GLN A 239 -20.41 5.55 1.58
CA GLN A 239 -21.65 6.27 1.25
C GLN A 239 -22.93 5.43 1.45
N ALA A 240 -22.82 4.11 1.61
CA ALA A 240 -23.93 3.21 1.91
C ALA A 240 -24.07 2.92 3.43
N GLY A 241 -23.24 3.56 4.27
CA GLY A 241 -23.24 3.36 5.72
C GLY A 241 -22.49 2.09 6.18
N LEU A 242 -21.73 1.43 5.29
CA LEU A 242 -20.95 0.25 5.65
C LEU A 242 -19.54 0.64 6.10
N ASN A 243 -19.12 0.16 7.27
CA ASN A 243 -17.76 0.32 7.78
C ASN A 243 -16.86 -0.82 7.25
N HIS A 244 -15.77 -0.46 6.56
CA HIS A 244 -14.80 -1.37 5.97
C HIS A 244 -13.47 -1.42 6.72
N SER A 245 -13.29 -0.63 7.79
CA SER A 245 -12.03 -0.56 8.53
C SER A 245 -11.53 -1.93 8.98
N TYR A 246 -10.21 -2.07 9.16
CA TYR A 246 -9.62 -3.34 9.62
C TYR A 246 -10.06 -3.74 11.03
N VAL A 247 -10.60 -2.80 11.82
CA VAL A 247 -11.24 -3.06 13.12
C VAL A 247 -12.77 -3.01 13.06
N ALA A 248 -13.38 -2.95 11.87
CA ALA A 248 -14.83 -2.89 11.71
C ALA A 248 -15.53 -4.13 12.27
N THR A 249 -14.96 -5.30 11.95
CA THR A 249 -15.49 -6.61 12.28
C THR A 249 -14.37 -7.55 12.68
N GLU A 250 -14.69 -8.58 13.46
CA GLU A 250 -13.72 -9.62 13.83
C GLU A 250 -13.16 -10.34 12.59
N GLN A 251 -13.95 -10.43 11.51
CA GLN A 251 -13.49 -11.00 10.26
C GLN A 251 -12.39 -10.13 9.60
N ASN A 252 -12.57 -8.81 9.51
CA ASN A 252 -11.56 -7.91 8.94
C ASN A 252 -10.26 -7.98 9.72
N PHE A 253 -10.36 -7.96 11.05
CA PHE A 253 -9.21 -8.07 11.94
C PHE A 253 -8.44 -9.37 11.75
N ARG A 254 -9.14 -10.51 11.69
CA ARG A 254 -8.49 -11.81 11.45
C ARG A 254 -7.82 -11.88 10.10
N ILE A 255 -8.44 -11.30 9.06
CA ILE A 255 -7.82 -11.23 7.73
C ILE A 255 -6.49 -10.48 7.82
N LEU A 256 -6.47 -9.30 8.44
CA LEU A 256 -5.23 -8.53 8.60
C LEU A 256 -4.20 -9.27 9.44
N ARG A 257 -4.63 -9.84 10.57
CA ARG A 257 -3.75 -10.58 11.47
C ARG A 257 -3.10 -11.77 10.77
N GLU A 258 -3.86 -12.55 10.00
CA GLU A 258 -3.30 -13.66 9.23
C GLU A 258 -2.40 -13.16 8.09
N PHE A 259 -2.71 -12.03 7.46
CA PHE A 259 -1.86 -11.42 6.45
C PHE A 259 -0.48 -11.02 7.02
N GLU A 260 -0.47 -10.43 8.23
CA GLU A 260 0.74 -10.12 8.97
C GLU A 260 1.49 -11.38 9.42
N ARG A 261 0.80 -12.38 9.97
CA ARG A 261 1.42 -13.65 10.42
C ARG A 261 2.06 -14.43 9.28
N HIS A 262 1.51 -14.32 8.07
CA HIS A 262 2.09 -14.90 6.86
C HIS A 262 3.17 -14.01 6.24
N ASN A 263 3.53 -12.88 6.87
CA ASN A 263 4.54 -11.94 6.39
C ASN A 263 4.22 -11.39 4.98
N LEU A 264 2.94 -11.17 4.66
CA LEU A 264 2.52 -10.74 3.31
C LEU A 264 2.39 -9.21 3.16
N LEU A 265 2.54 -8.45 4.24
CA LEU A 265 2.63 -6.98 4.22
C LEU A 265 4.07 -6.56 4.45
N VAL A 266 4.77 -6.16 3.40
CA VAL A 266 6.20 -5.81 3.46
C VAL A 266 6.36 -4.28 3.48
N PRO A 267 6.75 -3.68 4.63
CA PRO A 267 7.07 -2.26 4.68
C PRO A 267 8.48 -1.99 4.13
N ILE A 268 8.62 -1.00 3.25
CA ILE A 268 9.84 -0.66 2.53
C ILE A 268 10.10 0.84 2.66
N VAL A 269 11.35 1.20 2.94
CA VAL A 269 11.77 2.60 2.88
C VAL A 269 12.04 2.98 1.43
N GLY A 270 11.28 3.92 0.88
CA GLY A 270 11.40 4.31 -0.52
C GLY A 270 10.85 5.68 -0.85
N ASP A 271 11.59 6.41 -1.69
CA ASP A 271 11.11 7.59 -2.39
C ASP A 271 10.40 7.15 -3.67
N PHE A 272 9.20 7.68 -3.91
CA PHE A 272 8.43 7.38 -5.12
C PHE A 272 9.16 7.85 -6.39
N GLY A 273 9.91 8.95 -6.31
CA GLY A 273 10.80 9.44 -7.37
C GLY A 273 12.19 8.77 -7.37
N GLY A 274 12.49 7.94 -6.37
CA GLY A 274 13.77 7.25 -6.24
C GLY A 274 13.95 6.09 -7.21
N ASP A 275 15.17 5.62 -7.40
CA ASP A 275 15.49 4.65 -8.45
C ASP A 275 15.36 3.18 -8.02
N LYS A 276 15.13 2.90 -6.73
CA LYS A 276 15.26 1.53 -6.19
C LYS A 276 13.96 0.90 -5.77
N ALA A 277 13.23 1.46 -4.80
CA ALA A 277 12.20 0.74 -4.04
C ALA A 277 11.07 0.18 -4.92
N ILE A 278 10.40 1.05 -5.69
CA ILE A 278 9.30 0.65 -6.60
C ILE A 278 9.82 -0.32 -7.66
N ARG A 279 11.03 -0.10 -8.21
CA ARG A 279 11.62 -0.98 -9.22
C ARG A 279 11.97 -2.36 -8.66
N ALA A 280 12.42 -2.45 -7.42
CA ALA A 280 12.71 -3.72 -6.75
C ALA A 280 11.43 -4.55 -6.54
N VAL A 281 10.36 -3.91 -6.08
CA VAL A 281 9.03 -4.53 -5.99
C VAL A 281 8.56 -5.01 -7.37
N GLY A 282 8.69 -4.17 -8.40
CA GLY A 282 8.33 -4.53 -9.77
C GLY A 282 9.08 -5.77 -10.28
N ARG A 283 10.40 -5.84 -10.07
CA ARG A 283 11.22 -7.02 -10.44
C ARG A 283 10.74 -8.27 -9.72
N TYR A 284 10.56 -8.21 -8.41
CA TYR A 284 10.08 -9.35 -7.61
C TYR A 284 8.73 -9.85 -8.11
N LEU A 285 7.78 -8.96 -8.39
CA LEU A 285 6.46 -9.34 -8.89
C LEU A 285 6.51 -9.94 -10.30
N MET A 286 7.37 -9.42 -11.18
CA MET A 286 7.60 -10.00 -12.51
C MET A 286 8.19 -11.41 -12.43
N GLU A 287 9.18 -11.62 -11.57
CA GLU A 287 9.79 -12.94 -11.33
C GLU A 287 8.76 -13.97 -10.84
N HIS A 288 7.73 -13.53 -10.12
CA HIS A 288 6.65 -14.38 -9.62
C HIS A 288 5.40 -14.40 -10.50
N GLY A 289 5.43 -13.78 -11.68
CA GLY A 289 4.30 -13.75 -12.62
C GLY A 289 3.05 -13.00 -12.12
N ALA A 290 3.19 -12.13 -11.12
CA ALA A 290 2.08 -11.43 -10.50
C ALA A 290 1.93 -9.99 -10.99
N THR A 291 0.71 -9.45 -10.89
CA THR A 291 0.40 -8.06 -11.27
C THR A 291 0.14 -7.17 -10.07
N VAL A 292 0.43 -5.88 -10.20
CA VAL A 292 0.00 -4.84 -9.28
C VAL A 292 -1.41 -4.40 -9.65
N ASN A 293 -2.38 -4.66 -8.78
CA ASN A 293 -3.79 -4.34 -9.05
C ASN A 293 -4.17 -2.95 -8.53
N TYR A 294 -3.56 -2.53 -7.42
CA TYR A 294 -3.85 -1.24 -6.81
C TYR A 294 -2.57 -0.56 -6.37
N VAL A 295 -2.50 0.75 -6.59
CA VAL A 295 -1.44 1.62 -6.07
C VAL A 295 -2.09 2.77 -5.33
N TYR A 296 -2.04 2.75 -4.00
CA TYR A 296 -2.49 3.83 -3.15
C TYR A 296 -1.36 4.86 -2.96
N THR A 297 -1.62 6.11 -3.34
CA THR A 297 -0.58 7.16 -3.38
C THR A 297 -0.84 8.28 -2.37
N SER A 298 -1.96 8.24 -1.64
CA SER A 298 -2.42 9.38 -0.84
C SER A 298 -2.31 10.67 -1.67
N ASN A 299 -1.69 11.73 -1.15
CA ASN A 299 -1.37 12.95 -1.88
C ASN A 299 0.12 13.07 -2.27
N VAL A 300 0.89 11.98 -2.32
CA VAL A 300 2.33 12.01 -2.65
C VAL A 300 2.60 12.73 -3.97
N GLU A 301 1.74 12.52 -4.97
CA GLU A 301 1.87 13.16 -6.28
C GLU A 301 1.85 14.69 -6.17
N GLN A 302 1.13 15.30 -5.22
CA GLN A 302 1.17 16.77 -4.99
C GLN A 302 2.57 17.29 -4.70
N TYR A 303 3.41 16.49 -4.04
CA TYR A 303 4.79 16.85 -3.71
C TYR A 303 5.71 16.60 -4.89
N LEU A 304 5.54 15.49 -5.59
CA LEU A 304 6.38 15.14 -6.74
C LEU A 304 6.24 16.15 -7.88
N PHE A 305 5.04 16.72 -8.08
CA PHE A 305 4.78 17.75 -9.09
C PHE A 305 5.32 19.15 -8.73
N GLN A 306 5.95 19.33 -7.56
CA GLN A 306 6.70 20.56 -7.23
C GLN A 306 8.12 20.58 -7.82
N SER A 307 8.54 19.46 -8.40
CA SER A 307 9.80 19.30 -9.12
C SER A 307 9.56 18.44 -10.37
N ASP A 308 10.61 17.96 -11.02
CA ASP A 308 10.55 16.97 -12.09
C ASP A 308 10.46 15.52 -11.59
N ALA A 309 10.48 15.28 -10.26
CA ALA A 309 10.42 13.95 -9.65
C ALA A 309 9.19 13.12 -10.06
N TRP A 310 8.07 13.75 -10.43
CA TRP A 310 6.89 13.05 -10.92
C TRP A 310 7.16 12.23 -12.21
N GLN A 311 8.11 12.67 -13.03
CA GLN A 311 8.51 11.97 -14.25
C GLN A 311 9.23 10.66 -13.92
N HIS A 312 10.14 10.72 -12.95
CA HIS A 312 10.82 9.53 -12.41
C HIS A 312 9.81 8.58 -11.77
N TYR A 313 8.87 9.09 -10.99
CA TYR A 313 7.81 8.29 -10.39
C TYR A 313 6.97 7.55 -11.43
N TYR A 314 6.47 8.21 -12.47
CA TYR A 314 5.71 7.49 -13.51
C TYR A 314 6.57 6.55 -14.34
N SER A 315 7.86 6.82 -14.51
CA SER A 315 8.82 5.85 -15.07
C SER A 315 8.95 4.59 -14.19
N ASN A 316 8.96 4.75 -12.87
CA ASN A 316 8.98 3.64 -11.92
C ASN A 316 7.68 2.84 -11.96
N VAL A 317 6.53 3.51 -11.97
CA VAL A 317 5.22 2.85 -12.10
C VAL A 317 5.13 2.09 -13.43
N ALA A 318 5.62 2.67 -14.53
CA ALA A 318 5.64 2.02 -15.84
C ALA A 318 6.50 0.74 -15.89
N ALA A 319 7.40 0.55 -14.93
CA ALA A 319 8.20 -0.66 -14.79
C ALA A 319 7.52 -1.78 -13.96
N LEU A 320 6.36 -1.49 -13.35
CA LEU A 320 5.59 -2.49 -12.61
C LEU A 320 4.87 -3.46 -13.57
N PRO A 321 4.65 -4.73 -13.18
CA PRO A 321 3.77 -5.62 -13.92
C PRO A 321 2.31 -5.20 -13.71
N LEU A 322 1.75 -4.47 -14.67
CA LEU A 322 0.38 -3.92 -14.62
C LEU A 322 -0.58 -4.71 -15.51
N ASN A 323 -1.88 -4.53 -15.28
CA ASN A 323 -2.96 -4.99 -16.15
C ASN A 323 -3.95 -3.84 -16.43
N GLU A 324 -4.94 -4.09 -17.29
CA GLU A 324 -5.94 -3.07 -17.70
C GLU A 324 -6.78 -2.53 -16.53
N ASN A 325 -6.93 -3.34 -15.47
CA ASN A 325 -7.68 -3.02 -14.26
C ASN A 325 -6.80 -2.44 -13.13
N SER A 326 -5.49 -2.30 -13.36
CA SER A 326 -4.59 -1.68 -12.39
C SER A 326 -5.04 -0.23 -12.12
N THR A 327 -5.31 0.08 -10.85
CA THR A 327 -5.99 1.32 -10.45
C THR A 327 -5.16 2.09 -9.41
N PHE A 328 -4.97 3.39 -9.65
CA PHE A 328 -4.51 4.32 -8.64
C PHE A 328 -5.62 4.67 -7.68
N ILE A 329 -5.28 4.77 -6.40
CA ILE A 329 -6.14 5.31 -5.34
C ILE A 329 -5.42 6.52 -4.76
N ARG A 330 -5.97 7.72 -4.98
CA ARG A 330 -5.37 8.99 -4.56
C ARG A 330 -6.21 9.65 -3.50
N ALA A 331 -5.57 10.47 -2.68
CA ALA A 331 -6.26 11.43 -1.84
C ALA A 331 -5.99 12.84 -2.36
N TYR A 332 -7.05 13.59 -2.58
CA TYR A 332 -6.97 15.00 -2.94
C TYR A 332 -7.53 15.84 -1.80
N PHE A 333 -6.77 16.84 -1.38
CA PHE A 333 -7.10 17.75 -0.27
C PHE A 333 -7.45 19.12 -0.82
N ASP A 334 -8.47 19.74 -0.24
CA ASP A 334 -8.96 21.08 -0.61
C ASP A 334 -8.06 22.21 -0.09
N SER A 335 -7.21 21.89 0.89
CA SER A 335 -6.37 22.81 1.63
C SER A 335 -4.96 22.24 1.76
N GLY A 336 -3.96 23.08 1.49
CA GLY A 336 -2.55 22.72 1.65
C GLY A 336 -1.65 23.01 0.45
N PHE A 337 -2.22 23.16 -0.76
CA PHE A 337 -1.50 23.59 -1.98
C PHE A 337 -2.45 24.26 -2.99
N LEU A 338 -1.93 25.16 -3.84
CA LEU A 338 -2.69 25.96 -4.83
C LEU A 338 -3.23 25.07 -5.98
N TYR A 339 -4.42 24.50 -5.85
CA TYR A 339 -5.03 23.62 -6.87
C TYR A 339 -6.55 23.89 -7.03
N PRO A 340 -7.20 23.38 -8.11
CA PRO A 340 -8.50 23.89 -8.57
C PRO A 340 -9.59 23.84 -7.48
N PRO A 341 -10.32 24.94 -7.27
CA PRO A 341 -11.48 24.93 -6.39
C PRO A 341 -12.59 24.03 -6.95
N GLY A 342 -13.33 23.35 -6.08
CA GLY A 342 -14.60 22.69 -6.45
C GLY A 342 -14.59 21.17 -6.61
N ILE A 343 -13.46 20.48 -6.43
CA ILE A 343 -13.41 19.00 -6.41
C ILE A 343 -13.85 18.44 -5.07
N VAL A 344 -13.49 19.14 -3.99
CA VAL A 344 -13.82 18.78 -2.62
C VAL A 344 -14.84 19.79 -2.13
N THR A 345 -15.95 19.30 -1.59
CA THR A 345 -16.97 20.16 -0.98
C THR A 345 -16.43 20.73 0.33
N ARG A 346 -16.84 21.94 0.75
CA ARG A 346 -16.24 22.63 1.92
C ARG A 346 -16.32 21.85 3.23
N ASP A 347 -17.24 20.89 3.32
CA ASP A 347 -17.47 19.99 4.45
C ASP A 347 -16.53 18.77 4.44
N LEU A 348 -15.98 18.42 3.29
CA LEU A 348 -14.99 17.37 3.14
C LEU A 348 -13.60 18.04 3.10
N HIS A 349 -12.64 17.57 3.88
CA HIS A 349 -11.26 18.10 3.81
C HIS A 349 -10.37 17.31 2.84
N SER A 350 -10.88 16.18 2.37
CA SER A 350 -10.24 15.30 1.39
C SER A 350 -11.29 14.52 0.60
N VAL A 351 -10.97 14.12 -0.63
CA VAL A 351 -11.73 13.13 -1.40
C VAL A 351 -10.80 12.06 -1.98
N GLN A 352 -11.29 10.83 -2.11
CA GLN A 352 -10.55 9.76 -2.80
C GLN A 352 -10.89 9.74 -4.27
N LEU A 353 -9.85 9.74 -5.10
CA LEU A 353 -9.97 9.75 -6.55
C LEU A 353 -9.35 8.47 -7.13
N LEU A 354 -10.05 7.85 -8.07
CA LEU A 354 -9.58 6.64 -8.74
C LEU A 354 -9.15 6.93 -10.17
N ASP A 355 -8.11 6.23 -10.63
CA ASP A 355 -7.73 6.32 -12.04
C ASP A 355 -7.05 5.07 -12.56
N SER A 356 -7.28 4.74 -13.84
CA SER A 356 -6.56 3.65 -14.50
C SER A 356 -5.07 4.01 -14.62
N ILE A 357 -4.21 3.13 -14.11
CA ILE A 357 -2.75 3.28 -14.22
C ILE A 357 -2.34 3.25 -15.70
N PHE A 358 -2.89 2.31 -16.47
CA PHE A 358 -2.55 2.16 -17.88
C PHE A 358 -2.95 3.39 -18.71
N SER A 359 -4.15 3.92 -18.46
CA SER A 359 -4.62 5.16 -19.10
C SER A 359 -3.73 6.36 -18.73
N LEU A 360 -3.34 6.50 -17.46
CA LEU A 360 -2.46 7.59 -17.03
C LEU A 360 -1.12 7.56 -17.74
N LEU A 361 -0.47 6.40 -17.74
CA LEU A 361 0.85 6.24 -18.32
C LEU A 361 0.83 6.51 -19.84
N ASN A 362 -0.27 6.19 -20.52
CA ASN A 362 -0.46 6.59 -21.92
C ASN A 362 -0.56 8.11 -22.08
N ALA A 363 -1.32 8.80 -21.22
CA ALA A 363 -1.41 10.25 -21.23
C ALA A 363 -0.06 10.93 -20.92
N VAL A 364 0.72 10.39 -19.97
CA VAL A 364 2.08 10.85 -19.66
C VAL A 364 2.99 10.70 -20.88
N ARG A 365 3.03 9.52 -21.53
CA ARG A 365 3.81 9.30 -22.77
C ARG A 365 3.36 10.19 -23.92
N GLY A 366 2.07 10.50 -23.98
CA GLY A 366 1.46 11.41 -24.96
C GLY A 366 1.68 12.90 -24.65
N HIS A 367 2.43 13.25 -23.60
CA HIS A 367 2.67 14.63 -23.15
C HIS A 367 1.37 15.41 -22.82
N GLN A 368 0.32 14.69 -22.42
CA GLN A 368 -0.97 15.24 -22.00
C GLN A 368 -0.98 15.62 -20.51
N ILE A 369 -0.05 15.07 -19.72
CA ILE A 369 0.12 15.39 -18.30
C ILE A 369 1.32 16.33 -18.17
N ARG A 370 1.08 17.56 -17.72
CA ARG A 370 2.10 18.60 -17.49
C ARG A 370 2.09 19.13 -16.07
N THR A 371 0.93 19.04 -15.42
CA THR A 371 0.67 19.55 -14.07
C THR A 371 -0.09 18.50 -13.26
N TYR A 372 -0.09 18.65 -11.94
CA TYR A 372 -0.89 17.78 -11.09
C TYR A 372 -2.40 17.95 -11.35
N THR A 373 -2.83 19.14 -11.77
CA THR A 373 -4.23 19.40 -12.18
C THR A 373 -4.68 18.45 -13.28
N ASP A 374 -3.83 18.19 -14.29
CA ASP A 374 -4.16 17.26 -15.38
C ASP A 374 -4.40 15.83 -14.87
N VAL A 375 -3.72 15.42 -13.80
CA VAL A 375 -3.90 14.10 -13.16
C VAL A 375 -5.22 14.05 -12.39
N VAL A 376 -5.53 15.12 -11.66
CA VAL A 376 -6.71 15.21 -10.80
C VAL A 376 -7.99 15.33 -11.62
N GLU A 377 -8.04 16.19 -12.63
CA GLU A 377 -9.21 16.37 -13.51
C GLU A 377 -9.60 15.10 -14.27
N ARG A 378 -8.62 14.21 -14.49
CA ARG A 378 -8.83 12.91 -15.14
C ARG A 378 -9.36 11.84 -14.19
N SER A 379 -9.04 11.94 -12.90
CA SER A 379 -9.41 10.95 -11.90
C SER A 379 -10.91 11.03 -11.54
N LYS A 380 -11.51 9.92 -11.10
CA LYS A 380 -12.96 9.78 -10.88
C LYS A 380 -13.35 9.12 -9.57
#